data_AF-A0A7S1HT94-F1
#
_entry.id   AF-A0A7S1HT94-F1
#
_cell.length_a   1.000
_cell.length_b   1.000
_cell.length_c   1.000
_cell.angle_alpha   90.00
_cell.angle_beta   90.00
_cell.angle_gamma   90.00
#
_symmetry.space_group_name_H-M   'P 1'
#
loop_
_entity.id
_entity.type
_entity.pdbx_description
1 polymer ?
#
loop_
_entity_poly.entity_id
_entity_poly.type
_entity_poly.pdbx_seq_one_letter_code
_entity_poly.pdbx_strand_id
1 'polypeptide(L)'
;LTWTALVYSGAIDRFFALKHGPLPYRSLRFKVQRLEMDRFQGTPTVTYPDRQHPYTRIVEYKHVTGQQANGTVIVYEFPTWVGEPYYPVPVAANYDRFEAYRR
;
A
#
# COMPACT_ATOMS: atom_id res chain seq x y z
N LEU A 1 -4.59 -29.94 -11.43
CA LEU A 1 -3.16 -29.58 -11.33
C LEU A 1 -2.56 -30.35 -10.16
N THR A 2 -1.32 -30.82 -10.27
CA THR A 2 -0.61 -31.55 -9.21
C THR A 2 0.76 -30.90 -9.00
N TRP A 3 1.15 -30.73 -7.74
CA TRP A 3 2.41 -30.12 -7.33
C TRP A 3 2.97 -30.86 -6.12
N THR A 4 4.28 -30.90 -6.00
CA THR A 4 5.01 -31.57 -4.90
C THR A 4 5.28 -30.64 -3.72
N ALA A 5 5.26 -29.32 -3.95
CA ALA A 5 5.41 -28.30 -2.93
C ALA A 5 4.59 -27.06 -3.29
N LEU A 6 4.17 -26.31 -2.27
CA LEU A 6 3.50 -25.03 -2.40
C LEU A 6 4.27 -23.98 -1.61
N VAL A 7 4.65 -22.89 -2.29
CA VAL A 7 5.15 -21.67 -1.63
C VAL A 7 4.02 -20.66 -1.67
N TYR A 8 3.57 -20.22 -0.49
CA TYR A 8 2.47 -19.28 -0.36
C TYR A 8 2.97 -17.97 0.28
N SER A 9 2.82 -16.86 -0.43
CA SER A 9 3.23 -15.51 0.00
C SER A 9 2.03 -14.59 0.26
N GLY A 10 0.81 -15.12 0.22
CA GLY A 10 -0.39 -14.37 0.58
C GLY A 10 -0.53 -14.20 2.09
N ALA A 11 -1.63 -13.56 2.51
CA ALA A 11 -1.92 -13.37 3.92
C ALA A 11 -2.17 -14.72 4.63
N ILE A 12 -1.46 -14.95 5.73
CA ILE A 12 -1.47 -16.22 6.48
C ILE A 12 -2.83 -16.51 7.11
N ASP A 13 -3.52 -15.48 7.57
CA ASP A 13 -4.87 -15.59 8.12
C ASP A 13 -5.87 -16.11 7.06
N ARG A 14 -5.77 -15.63 5.83
CA ARG A 14 -6.58 -16.11 4.69
C ARG A 14 -6.24 -17.53 4.29
N PHE A 15 -4.96 -17.92 4.35
CA PHE A 15 -4.54 -19.30 4.08
C PHE A 15 -5.24 -20.30 4.99
N PHE A 16 -5.39 -19.95 6.26
CA PHE A 16 -6.09 -20.74 7.27
C PHE A 16 -7.57 -20.36 7.45
N ALA A 17 -8.20 -19.80 6.42
CA ALA A 17 -9.63 -19.45 6.41
C ALA A 17 -10.10 -18.65 7.65
N LEU A 18 -9.26 -17.73 8.13
CA LEU A 18 -9.52 -16.86 9.28
C LEU A 18 -9.77 -17.61 10.61
N LYS A 19 -9.21 -18.80 10.79
CA LYS A 19 -9.38 -19.66 11.98
C LYS A 19 -9.17 -18.95 13.34
N HIS A 20 -8.24 -18.00 13.41
CA HIS A 20 -7.95 -17.20 14.62
C HIS A 20 -8.44 -15.74 14.50
N GLY A 21 -9.35 -15.47 13.56
CA GLY A 21 -9.81 -14.14 13.18
C GLY A 21 -8.85 -13.43 12.20
N PRO A 22 -9.28 -12.32 11.60
CA PRO A 22 -8.48 -11.59 10.62
C PRO A 22 -7.28 -10.89 11.29
N LEU A 23 -6.13 -10.87 10.62
CA LEU A 23 -5.03 -9.98 10.97
C LEU A 23 -5.32 -8.60 10.35
N PRO A 24 -5.27 -7.51 11.12
CA PRO A 24 -5.60 -6.20 10.57
C PRO A 24 -4.45 -5.64 9.74
N TYR A 25 -4.82 -5.09 8.59
CA TYR A 25 -3.93 -4.38 7.69
C TYR A 25 -4.44 -2.97 7.45
N ARG A 26 -3.51 -2.02 7.33
CA ARG A 26 -3.77 -0.72 6.72
C ARG A 26 -3.68 -0.87 5.21
N SER A 27 -4.61 -0.24 4.52
CA SER A 27 -4.67 -0.22 3.06
C SER A 27 -4.44 1.19 2.53
N LEU A 28 -4.29 1.31 1.22
CA LEU A 28 -4.12 2.56 0.49
C LEU A 28 -5.12 2.63 -0.65
N ARG A 29 -5.68 3.83 -0.84
CA ARG A 29 -6.41 4.20 -2.05
C ARG A 29 -5.56 5.18 -2.83
N PHE A 30 -5.30 4.85 -4.09
CA PHE A 30 -4.53 5.68 -5.00
C PHE A 30 -5.47 6.50 -5.86
N LYS A 31 -5.24 7.82 -5.96
CA LYS A 31 -5.88 8.68 -6.96
C LYS A 31 -4.81 9.11 -7.95
N VAL A 32 -4.87 8.55 -9.15
CA VAL A 32 -3.97 8.89 -10.26
C VAL A 32 -4.49 10.13 -10.98
N GLN A 33 -3.60 11.05 -11.34
CA GLN A 33 -3.93 12.24 -12.13
C GLN A 33 -2.83 12.50 -13.16
N ARG A 34 -3.26 12.69 -14.42
CA ARG A 34 -2.40 13.18 -15.51
C ARG A 34 -2.53 14.70 -15.59
N LEU A 35 -1.40 15.38 -15.79
CA LEU A 35 -1.31 16.83 -15.89
C LEU A 35 -0.58 17.21 -17.18
N GLU A 36 -1.08 18.22 -17.88
CA GLU A 36 -0.47 18.76 -19.10
C GLU A 36 0.61 19.81 -18.75
N MET A 37 1.58 19.40 -17.93
CA MET A 37 2.77 20.18 -17.57
C MET A 37 3.97 19.23 -17.42
N ASP A 38 5.20 19.75 -17.56
CA ASP A 38 6.37 18.89 -17.54
C ASP A 38 6.62 18.27 -16.15
N ARG A 39 6.66 19.08 -15.09
CA ARG A 39 6.84 18.63 -13.71
C ARG A 39 5.87 19.34 -12.77
N PHE A 40 5.16 18.56 -11.95
CA PHE A 40 4.23 19.08 -10.95
C PHE A 40 4.95 19.55 -9.68
N GLN A 41 5.95 18.78 -9.24
CA GLN A 41 6.73 19.04 -8.03
C GLN A 41 8.24 18.89 -8.31
N GLY A 42 9.07 19.42 -7.41
CA GLY A 42 10.53 19.40 -7.58
C GLY A 42 11.20 18.05 -7.29
N THR A 43 10.48 17.10 -6.68
CA THR A 43 11.01 15.82 -6.18
C THR A 43 10.07 14.67 -6.50
N PRO A 44 10.54 13.40 -6.49
CA PRO A 44 9.66 12.24 -6.71
C PRO A 44 8.49 12.14 -5.74
N THR A 45 8.69 12.56 -4.49
CA THR A 45 7.69 12.45 -3.43
C THR A 45 7.67 13.72 -2.58
N VAL A 46 6.48 14.22 -2.29
CA VAL A 46 6.24 15.25 -1.28
C VAL A 46 5.27 14.69 -0.24
N THR A 47 5.67 14.72 1.03
CA THR A 47 4.88 14.23 2.17
C THR A 47 4.14 15.40 2.83
N TYR A 48 2.88 15.20 3.17
CA TYR A 48 2.01 16.16 3.84
C TYR A 48 1.71 15.62 5.25
N PRO A 49 2.44 16.08 6.29
CA PRO A 49 2.31 15.54 7.65
C PRO A 49 1.14 16.15 8.43
N ASP A 50 0.51 17.19 7.90
CA ASP A 50 -0.61 17.88 8.54
C ASP A 50 -1.93 17.09 8.40
N ARG A 51 -2.94 17.51 9.16
CA ARG A 51 -4.29 16.92 9.11
C ARG A 51 -5.24 17.65 8.17
N GLN A 52 -4.81 18.74 7.52
CA GLN A 52 -5.66 19.51 6.61
C GLN A 52 -5.81 18.75 5.28
N HIS A 53 -4.77 18.01 4.88
CA HIS A 53 -4.81 17.17 3.70
C HIS A 53 -5.33 15.75 4.01
N PRO A 54 -6.27 15.23 3.21
CA PRO A 54 -6.79 13.86 3.38
C PRO A 54 -5.83 12.76 2.88
N TYR A 55 -4.76 13.12 2.19
CA TYR A 55 -3.71 12.22 1.67
C TYR A 55 -2.40 12.44 2.43
N THR A 56 -1.53 11.42 2.46
CA THR A 56 -0.24 11.49 3.17
C THR A 56 0.90 11.97 2.28
N ARG A 57 0.84 11.69 0.98
CA ARG A 57 1.87 12.11 0.01
C ARG A 57 1.35 12.17 -1.41
N ILE A 58 2.10 12.89 -2.24
CA ILE A 58 1.99 12.90 -3.70
C ILE A 58 3.28 12.33 -4.28
N VAL A 59 3.15 11.35 -5.17
CA VAL A 59 4.25 10.75 -5.92
C VAL A 59 4.17 11.16 -7.38
N GLU A 60 5.26 11.68 -7.94
CA GLU A 60 5.40 12.03 -9.35
C GLU A 60 6.40 11.08 -10.03
N TYR A 61 5.87 10.14 -10.83
CA TYR A 61 6.66 9.04 -11.40
C TYR A 61 7.69 9.47 -12.45
N LYS A 62 7.52 10.65 -13.06
CA LYS A 62 8.48 11.16 -14.05
C LYS A 62 9.88 11.32 -13.44
N HIS A 63 9.99 11.75 -12.18
CA HIS A 63 11.30 11.85 -11.51
C HIS A 63 11.95 10.48 -11.26
N VAL A 64 11.14 9.44 -11.01
CA VAL A 64 11.64 8.08 -10.72
C VAL A 64 12.11 7.39 -12.00
N THR A 65 11.35 7.55 -13.08
CA THR A 65 11.59 6.86 -14.36
C THR A 65 12.53 7.61 -15.29
N GLY A 66 12.71 8.93 -15.09
CA GLY A 66 13.46 9.78 -16.00
C GLY A 66 12.77 10.01 -17.36
N GLN A 67 11.50 9.62 -17.48
CA GLN A 67 10.75 9.66 -18.72
C GLN A 67 10.71 11.06 -19.35
N GLN A 68 11.08 11.16 -20.63
CA GLN A 68 10.90 12.37 -21.44
C GLN A 68 9.58 12.24 -22.21
N ALA A 69 8.52 12.86 -21.70
CA ALA A 69 7.19 12.81 -22.29
C ALA A 69 6.40 14.09 -22.00
N ASN A 70 5.48 14.44 -22.91
CA ASN A 70 4.55 15.54 -22.70
C ASN A 70 3.58 15.21 -21.55
N GLY A 71 3.50 16.13 -20.59
CA GLY A 71 2.71 15.96 -19.39
C GLY A 71 3.39 15.09 -18.32
N THR A 72 2.78 14.99 -17.15
CA THR A 72 3.27 14.21 -16.01
C THR A 72 2.13 13.45 -15.34
N VAL A 73 2.46 12.39 -14.60
CA VAL A 73 1.51 11.59 -13.83
C VAL A 73 1.88 11.67 -12.36
N ILE A 74 0.91 12.12 -11.56
CA ILE A 74 0.99 12.16 -10.12
C ILE A 74 0.00 11.19 -9.48
N VAL A 75 0.33 10.69 -8.30
CA VAL A 75 -0.55 9.85 -7.49
C VAL A 75 -0.65 10.40 -6.09
N TYR A 76 -1.89 10.66 -5.67
CA TYR A 76 -2.22 10.95 -4.28
C TYR A 76 -2.49 9.65 -3.53
N GLU A 77 -1.87 9.49 -2.36
CA GLU A 77 -2.04 8.31 -1.51
C GLU A 77 -2.92 8.60 -0.30
N PHE A 78 -4.06 7.91 -0.23
CA PHE A 78 -5.03 8.05 0.87
C PHE A 78 -4.99 6.80 1.76
N PRO A 79 -4.68 6.92 3.05
CA PRO A 79 -4.71 5.77 3.96
C PRO A 79 -6.16 5.35 4.24
N THR A 80 -6.44 4.06 4.20
CA THR A 80 -7.79 3.49 4.40
C THR A 80 -7.74 2.18 5.20
N TRP A 81 -8.84 1.81 5.84
CA TRP A 81 -9.01 0.51 6.50
C TRP A 81 -9.57 -0.56 5.57
N VAL A 82 -10.05 -0.16 4.39
CA VAL A 82 -10.71 -1.04 3.42
C VAL A 82 -9.88 -1.10 2.15
N GLY A 83 -9.63 -2.32 1.67
CA GLY A 83 -8.90 -2.58 0.42
C GLY A 83 -7.86 -3.69 0.58
N GLU A 84 -6.86 -3.67 -0.29
CA GLU A 84 -5.77 -4.63 -0.28
C GLU A 84 -4.88 -4.47 0.96
N PRO A 85 -4.33 -5.56 1.52
CA PRO A 85 -3.48 -5.51 2.70
C PRO A 85 -2.07 -5.01 2.36
N TYR A 86 -1.84 -3.70 2.52
CA TYR A 86 -0.52 -3.09 2.24
C TYR A 86 0.42 -3.14 3.45
N TYR A 87 -0.06 -2.73 4.63
CA TYR A 87 0.78 -2.63 5.84
C TYR A 87 0.16 -3.39 7.02
N PRO A 88 0.86 -4.34 7.64
CA PRO A 88 0.44 -4.89 8.93
C PRO A 88 0.31 -3.80 9.98
N VAL A 89 -0.55 -3.99 10.98
CA VAL A 89 -0.69 -3.08 12.13
C VAL A 89 0.05 -3.66 13.34
N PRO A 90 1.29 -3.22 13.65
CA PRO A 90 2.14 -3.83 14.68
C PRO A 90 1.73 -3.35 16.08
N VAL A 91 0.72 -3.99 16.66
CA VAL A 91 0.36 -3.84 18.08
C VAL A 91 0.33 -5.21 18.76
N ALA A 92 0.56 -5.26 20.07
CA ALA A 92 0.70 -6.50 20.84
C ALA A 92 -0.40 -7.53 20.55
N ALA A 93 -1.68 -7.10 20.58
CA ALA A 93 -2.81 -7.97 20.31
C ALA A 93 -2.80 -8.63 18.91
N ASN A 94 -2.23 -7.98 17.90
CA ASN A 94 -2.11 -8.54 16.55
C ASN A 94 -0.92 -9.49 16.43
N TYR A 95 0.14 -9.25 17.21
CA TYR A 95 1.28 -10.14 17.29
C TYR A 95 0.88 -11.48 17.92
N ASP A 96 0.12 -11.45 19.02
CA ASP A 96 -0.38 -12.67 19.68
C ASP A 96 -1.24 -13.52 18.72
N ARG A 97 -2.11 -12.85 17.93
CA ARG A 97 -2.90 -13.52 16.88
C ARG A 97 -2.03 -14.09 15.77
N PHE A 98 -1.01 -13.34 15.34
CA PHE A 98 -0.08 -13.80 14.31
C PHE A 98 0.69 -15.05 14.76
N GLU A 99 1.16 -15.08 16.01
CA GLU A 99 1.82 -16.25 16.59
C GLU A 99 0.88 -17.46 16.68
N ALA A 100 -0.43 -17.26 16.87
CA ALA A 100 -1.41 -18.36 16.80
C ALA A 100 -1.50 -18.98 15.39
N TYR A 101 -1.27 -18.21 14.32
CA TYR A 101 -1.24 -18.73 12.94
C TYR A 101 0.10 -19.38 12.55
N ARG A 102 1.19 -19.08 13.25
CA ARG A 102 2.52 -19.66 12.99
C ARG A 102 2.71 -21.07 13.54
N ARG A 103 1.85 -21.47 14.48
CA ARG A 103 1.86 -22.79 15.13
C ARG A 103 1.02 -23.79 14.34
#